data_AF-A0AA36NHY7-F1
#
_entry.id   AF-A0AA36NHY7-F1
#
_cell.length_a   1.000
_cell.length_b   1.000
_cell.length_c   1.000
_cell.angle_alpha   90.00
_cell.angle_beta   90.00
_cell.angle_gamma   90.00
#
_symmetry.space_group_name_H-M   'P 1'
#
loop_
_entity.id
_entity.type
_entity.pdbx_description
1 polymer ?
#
loop_
_entity_poly.entity_id
_entity_poly.type
_entity_poly.pdbx_seq_one_letter_code
_entity_poly.pdbx_strand_id
1 'polypeptide(L)'
;MGVAETPIQIHMVPTSPASLKIKSQAGAQWIPTEPVLDERQVSISTAASVSSDEEVVEEVEDKQADAEPRRAIKVSKRRALALQQELLASFVAPDFQKALHELARIHNDLKGSSREFASGFRKLVRKRQVEVIPRFGFEASEEGVEDMLRVFKDFHGDPDIYINEVAIKEALCLEVDRLPSKHDGCIHAKPASKERVMELLRLQLAEFSKAVFQHKLQELKWAANRSSGRLWRNGEDPEGYFHLPGRTELALRVQKKILPRFGFAATKEGVKDMVCHCAKFLSEPEVVELFDCLNAKLGMSPDACELFRKFAIQMTRSRARAD
;
A
#
# COMPACT_ATOMS: atom_id res chain seq x y z
N MET A 1 -37.09 -42.65 20.22
CA MET A 1 -36.78 -43.47 19.03
C MET A 1 -35.72 -42.72 18.25
N GLY A 2 -34.47 -43.19 18.31
CA GLY A 2 -33.32 -42.52 17.72
C GLY A 2 -33.23 -42.76 16.23
N VAL A 3 -33.02 -41.70 15.47
CA VAL A 3 -32.64 -41.76 14.06
C VAL A 3 -31.12 -41.80 13.99
N ALA A 4 -30.61 -42.89 13.46
CA ALA A 4 -29.18 -43.12 13.24
C ALA A 4 -28.71 -42.30 12.04
N GLU A 5 -27.77 -41.38 12.27
CA GLU A 5 -27.00 -40.73 11.20
C GLU A 5 -25.91 -41.68 10.72
N THR A 6 -25.90 -41.94 9.42
CA THR A 6 -24.84 -42.69 8.73
C THR A 6 -23.75 -41.72 8.28
N PRO A 7 -22.45 -41.96 8.58
CA PRO A 7 -21.39 -41.10 8.11
C PRO A 7 -20.98 -41.44 6.68
N ILE A 8 -20.98 -40.44 5.80
CA ILE A 8 -20.41 -40.51 4.45
C ILE A 8 -18.89 -40.49 4.59
N GLN A 9 -18.25 -41.66 4.46
CA GLN A 9 -16.80 -41.79 4.29
C GLN A 9 -16.43 -41.54 2.82
N ILE A 10 -15.72 -40.45 2.56
CA ILE A 10 -15.03 -40.25 1.28
C ILE A 10 -13.60 -40.77 1.44
N HIS A 11 -13.36 -41.96 0.91
CA HIS A 11 -12.02 -42.51 0.75
C HIS A 11 -11.25 -41.74 -0.33
N MET A 12 -10.17 -41.07 0.06
CA MET A 12 -9.14 -40.64 -0.89
C MET A 12 -7.94 -41.59 -0.79
N VAL A 13 -7.67 -42.29 -1.89
CA VAL A 13 -6.51 -43.16 -2.08
C VAL A 13 -5.26 -42.31 -2.26
N PRO A 14 -4.16 -42.55 -1.53
CA PRO A 14 -2.88 -41.89 -1.81
C PRO A 14 -2.15 -42.63 -2.94
N THR A 15 -1.99 -42.00 -4.09
CA THR A 15 -0.96 -42.38 -5.06
C THR A 15 0.35 -41.71 -4.67
N SER A 16 1.31 -42.53 -4.27
CA SER A 16 2.70 -42.16 -3.99
C SER A 16 3.43 -41.83 -5.31
N PRO A 17 4.19 -40.73 -5.38
CA PRO A 17 5.27 -40.63 -6.35
C PRO A 17 6.64 -40.73 -5.69
N ALA A 18 7.44 -41.60 -6.28
CA ALA A 18 8.81 -41.90 -5.96
C ALA A 18 9.72 -40.66 -5.93
N SER A 19 10.68 -40.71 -5.01
CA SER A 19 11.75 -39.74 -4.84
C SER A 19 12.68 -39.67 -6.06
N LEU A 20 12.85 -38.47 -6.62
CA LEU A 20 13.97 -38.14 -7.50
C LEU A 20 14.85 -37.10 -6.80
N LYS A 21 16.00 -37.58 -6.31
CA LYS A 21 17.13 -36.76 -5.84
C LYS A 21 17.80 -36.13 -7.07
N ILE A 22 17.80 -34.81 -7.17
CA ILE A 22 18.70 -34.09 -8.08
C ILE A 22 19.59 -33.19 -7.24
N LYS A 23 20.90 -33.35 -7.48
CA LYS A 23 22.02 -32.75 -6.77
C LYS A 23 22.11 -31.25 -7.06
N SER A 24 22.38 -30.50 -5.99
CA SER A 24 22.82 -29.11 -5.97
C SER A 24 24.27 -28.99 -6.45
N GLN A 25 24.59 -27.98 -7.26
CA GLN A 25 25.96 -27.48 -7.45
C GLN A 25 25.98 -25.99 -7.86
N ALA A 26 26.87 -25.25 -7.18
CA ALA A 26 27.51 -23.96 -7.50
C ALA A 26 26.60 -22.73 -7.68
N GLY A 27 26.88 -21.56 -7.10
CA GLY A 27 28.15 -21.00 -6.63
C GLY A 27 28.44 -19.73 -7.44
N ALA A 28 28.13 -18.55 -6.90
CA ALA A 28 28.66 -17.28 -7.38
C ALA A 28 28.61 -16.24 -6.25
N GLN A 29 29.80 -15.91 -5.78
CA GLN A 29 30.10 -14.90 -4.78
C GLN A 29 30.23 -13.57 -5.52
N TRP A 30 29.49 -12.54 -5.08
CA TRP A 30 29.58 -11.19 -5.65
C TRP A 30 29.88 -10.20 -4.52
N ILE A 31 31.03 -9.53 -4.62
CA ILE A 31 31.49 -8.47 -3.72
C ILE A 31 31.41 -7.16 -4.51
N PRO A 32 30.65 -6.15 -4.06
CA PRO A 32 30.81 -4.78 -4.56
C PRO A 32 31.76 -3.99 -3.67
N THR A 33 32.82 -3.49 -4.27
CA THR A 33 33.74 -2.47 -3.76
C THR A 33 33.06 -1.13 -3.53
N GLU A 34 33.23 -0.55 -2.35
CA GLU A 34 32.82 0.82 -2.03
C GLU A 34 33.79 1.87 -2.60
N PRO A 35 33.31 3.04 -3.06
CA PRO A 35 34.16 4.19 -3.28
C PRO A 35 34.26 5.07 -2.02
N VAL A 36 35.51 5.29 -1.64
CA VAL A 36 35.99 6.29 -0.67
C VAL A 36 35.57 7.69 -1.12
N LEU A 37 34.90 8.46 -0.26
CA LEU A 37 34.68 9.89 -0.45
C LEU A 37 35.31 10.68 0.70
N ASP A 38 36.17 11.59 0.26
CA ASP A 38 37.12 12.43 0.97
C ASP A 38 36.43 13.58 1.74
N GLU A 39 36.93 13.83 2.95
CA GLU A 39 36.47 14.87 3.86
C GLU A 39 37.00 16.24 3.42
N ARG A 40 36.11 17.20 3.20
CA ARG A 40 36.49 18.63 3.23
C ARG A 40 35.63 19.39 4.23
N GLN A 41 36.26 19.70 5.36
CA GLN A 41 35.82 20.68 6.34
C GLN A 41 35.71 22.07 5.69
N VAL A 42 34.59 22.74 5.92
CA VAL A 42 34.47 24.19 5.71
C VAL A 42 34.00 24.81 7.02
N SER A 43 34.94 25.45 7.69
CA SER A 43 34.74 26.34 8.83
C SER A 43 34.16 27.67 8.34
N ILE A 44 33.02 28.09 8.88
CA ILE A 44 32.61 29.50 8.81
C ILE A 44 32.16 29.93 10.21
N SER A 45 33.02 30.73 10.84
CA SER A 45 32.66 31.64 11.92
C SER A 45 32.23 32.98 11.32
N THR A 46 31.40 33.73 12.05
CA THR A 46 31.51 35.19 12.36
C THR A 46 30.17 35.94 12.32
N ALA A 47 29.64 36.17 13.53
CA ALA A 47 29.25 37.43 14.20
C ALA A 47 28.44 38.59 13.55
N ALA A 48 27.72 39.26 14.48
CA ALA A 48 27.22 40.65 14.52
C ALA A 48 25.90 40.96 13.77
N SER A 49 24.80 41.37 14.43
CA SER A 49 24.53 42.59 15.23
C SER A 49 24.33 43.85 14.36
N VAL A 50 23.16 44.51 14.49
CA VAL A 50 22.75 45.92 14.21
C VAL A 50 21.22 45.91 13.95
N SER A 51 20.37 46.45 14.84
CA SER A 51 19.90 47.87 14.93
C SER A 51 19.07 48.28 13.69
N SER A 52 17.99 49.07 13.72
CA SER A 52 17.10 49.68 14.70
C SER A 52 15.84 50.11 13.92
N ASP A 53 14.78 50.40 14.66
CA ASP A 53 13.51 51.05 14.30
C ASP A 53 13.47 51.95 13.05
N GLU A 54 12.48 51.72 12.18
CA GLU A 54 11.68 52.78 11.56
C GLU A 54 10.29 52.21 11.18
N GLU A 55 9.27 52.60 11.94
CA GLU A 55 7.88 52.21 11.78
C GLU A 55 7.22 53.13 10.74
N VAL A 56 7.25 52.70 9.46
CA VAL A 56 6.51 53.36 8.37
C VAL A 56 5.16 52.67 8.22
N VAL A 57 4.12 53.34 8.69
CA VAL A 57 2.72 52.95 8.51
C VAL A 57 2.29 53.39 7.10
N GLU A 58 2.54 52.55 6.09
CA GLU A 58 1.92 52.71 4.77
C GLU A 58 0.47 52.18 4.82
N GLU A 59 -0.49 53.09 4.62
CA GLU A 59 -1.87 52.77 4.29
C GLU A 59 -1.90 52.02 2.95
N VAL A 60 -1.97 50.69 3.01
CA VAL A 60 -2.18 49.84 1.84
C VAL A 60 -3.64 49.98 1.41
N GLU A 61 -3.88 50.80 0.40
CA GLU A 61 -5.15 50.85 -0.32
C GLU A 61 -5.51 49.44 -0.83
N ASP A 62 -6.63 48.91 -0.33
CA ASP A 62 -7.27 47.66 -0.75
C ASP A 62 -7.66 47.71 -2.24
N LYS A 63 -6.68 47.46 -3.13
CA LYS A 63 -6.94 47.17 -4.53
C LYS A 63 -7.59 45.79 -4.63
N GLN A 64 -8.92 45.78 -4.55
CA GLN A 64 -9.76 44.68 -5.02
C GLN A 64 -9.53 44.46 -6.51
N ALA A 65 -8.49 43.70 -6.83
CA ALA A 65 -8.27 43.18 -8.17
C ALA A 65 -9.32 42.09 -8.44
N ASP A 66 -10.13 42.29 -9.47
CA ASP A 66 -11.04 41.29 -10.02
C ASP A 66 -10.28 40.00 -10.33
N ALA A 67 -10.37 39.03 -9.41
CA ALA A 67 -9.76 37.73 -9.56
C ALA A 67 -10.53 36.93 -10.61
N GLU A 68 -9.98 36.89 -11.83
CA GLU A 68 -10.47 36.02 -12.90
C GLU A 68 -10.68 34.59 -12.38
N PRO A 69 -11.82 33.94 -12.70
CA PRO A 69 -12.14 32.61 -12.20
C PRO A 69 -11.07 31.60 -12.64
N ARG A 70 -10.30 31.10 -11.67
CA ARG A 70 -9.23 30.11 -11.88
C ARG A 70 -9.78 28.90 -12.64
N ARG A 71 -9.23 28.61 -13.82
CA ARG A 71 -9.64 27.46 -14.63
C ARG A 71 -9.29 26.16 -13.89
N ALA A 72 -10.27 25.31 -13.64
CA ALA A 72 -10.07 24.02 -13.00
C ALA A 72 -9.09 23.15 -13.81
N ILE A 73 -7.96 22.80 -13.19
CA ILE A 73 -6.92 21.97 -13.81
C ILE A 73 -7.41 20.52 -13.88
N LYS A 74 -7.64 20.00 -15.10
CA LYS A 74 -7.95 18.59 -15.32
C LYS A 74 -6.66 17.79 -15.51
N VAL A 75 -6.43 16.79 -14.67
CA VAL A 75 -5.26 15.90 -14.75
C VAL A 75 -5.70 14.52 -15.23
N SER A 76 -5.01 13.95 -16.23
CA SER A 76 -5.22 12.57 -16.66
C SER A 76 -4.55 11.56 -15.70
N LYS A 77 -5.03 10.30 -15.63
CA LYS A 77 -4.40 9.23 -14.83
C LYS A 77 -2.88 9.12 -15.05
N ARG A 78 -2.42 9.12 -16.32
CA ARG A 78 -0.99 9.03 -16.66
C ARG A 78 -0.18 10.18 -16.03
N ARG A 79 -0.74 11.38 -16.05
CA ARG A 79 -0.10 12.58 -15.48
C ARG A 79 -0.12 12.57 -13.96
N ALA A 80 -1.19 12.06 -13.33
CA ALA A 80 -1.29 11.89 -11.89
C ALA A 80 -0.26 10.86 -11.36
N LEU A 81 -0.08 9.73 -12.06
CA LEU A 81 0.95 8.74 -11.73
C LEU A 81 2.37 9.31 -11.84
N ALA A 82 2.67 10.02 -12.94
CA ALA A 82 3.98 10.66 -13.13
C ALA A 82 4.27 11.70 -12.03
N LEU A 83 3.26 12.49 -11.64
CA LEU A 83 3.39 13.44 -10.54
C LEU A 83 3.70 12.74 -9.20
N GLN A 84 2.97 11.68 -8.85
CA GLN A 84 3.27 10.91 -7.64
C GLN A 84 4.66 10.26 -7.68
N GLN A 85 5.12 9.80 -8.85
CA GLN A 85 6.47 9.24 -9.00
C GLN A 85 7.56 10.30 -8.78
N GLU A 86 7.40 11.52 -9.31
CA GLU A 86 8.35 12.62 -9.07
C GLU A 86 8.35 13.08 -7.60
N LEU A 87 7.18 13.12 -6.96
CA LEU A 87 7.06 13.41 -5.53
C LEU A 87 7.73 12.32 -4.69
N LEU A 88 7.45 11.05 -4.98
CA LEU A 88 8.08 9.92 -4.31
C LEU A 88 9.59 9.97 -4.45
N ALA A 89 10.10 10.18 -5.67
CA ALA A 89 11.54 10.32 -5.93
C ALA A 89 12.18 11.44 -5.10
N SER A 90 11.49 12.58 -4.98
CA SER A 90 11.93 13.72 -4.17
C SER A 90 11.92 13.42 -2.67
N PHE A 91 10.96 12.62 -2.19
CA PHE A 91 10.87 12.24 -0.79
C PHE A 91 11.82 11.12 -0.41
N VAL A 92 12.13 10.17 -1.29
CA VAL A 92 13.14 9.13 -1.00
C VAL A 92 14.59 9.63 -1.20
N ALA A 93 14.77 10.88 -1.64
CA ALA A 93 16.08 11.46 -1.83
C ALA A 93 16.87 11.52 -0.50
N PRO A 94 18.18 11.17 -0.48
CA PRO A 94 18.96 11.09 0.75
C PRO A 94 19.01 12.41 1.54
N ASP A 95 19.05 13.56 0.86
CA ASP A 95 19.10 14.88 1.48
C ASP A 95 17.78 15.24 2.19
N PHE A 96 16.64 14.89 1.58
CA PHE A 96 15.32 15.04 2.18
C PHE A 96 15.18 14.14 3.41
N GLN A 97 15.51 12.85 3.28
CA GLN A 97 15.44 11.89 4.39
C GLN A 97 16.33 12.32 5.57
N LYS A 98 17.55 12.81 5.29
CA LYS A 98 18.43 13.39 6.31
C LYS A 98 17.79 14.58 7.03
N ALA A 99 17.20 15.51 6.28
CA ALA A 99 16.51 16.67 6.87
C ALA A 99 15.29 16.27 7.70
N LEU A 100 14.53 15.28 7.24
CA LEU A 100 13.38 14.73 7.94
C LEU A 100 13.79 14.09 9.28
N HIS A 101 14.83 13.24 9.28
CA HIS A 101 15.38 12.65 10.49
C HIS A 101 15.97 13.67 11.46
N GLU A 102 16.67 14.69 10.95
CA GLU A 102 17.22 15.77 11.77
C GLU A 102 16.12 16.57 12.45
N LEU A 103 15.03 16.88 11.73
CA LEU A 103 13.86 17.53 12.31
C LEU A 103 13.25 16.69 13.44
N ALA A 104 13.11 15.37 13.24
CA ALA A 104 12.62 14.46 14.27
C ALA A 104 13.51 14.46 15.53
N ARG A 105 14.83 14.49 15.32
CA ARG A 105 15.84 14.51 16.38
C ARG A 105 15.78 15.79 17.19
N ILE A 106 15.66 16.95 16.55
CA ILE A 106 15.60 18.27 17.20
C ILE A 106 14.41 18.36 18.15
N HIS A 107 13.25 17.83 17.76
CA HIS A 107 12.03 17.91 18.56
C HIS A 107 11.84 16.74 19.53
N ASN A 108 12.76 15.76 19.56
CA ASN A 108 12.67 14.52 20.35
C ASN A 108 11.30 13.84 20.23
N ASP A 109 10.69 13.92 19.05
CA ASP A 109 9.30 13.59 18.83
C ASP A 109 9.16 12.69 17.61
N LEU A 110 9.45 11.42 17.85
CA LEU A 110 9.28 10.37 16.87
C LEU A 110 7.81 10.14 16.48
N LYS A 111 6.87 10.64 17.29
CA LYS A 111 5.43 10.48 17.08
C LYS A 111 4.79 11.67 16.36
N GLY A 112 5.53 12.75 16.13
CA GLY A 112 5.04 13.96 15.47
C GLY A 112 3.92 14.71 16.21
N SER A 113 3.88 14.61 17.54
CA SER A 113 2.92 15.32 18.40
C SER A 113 3.25 16.79 18.70
N SER A 114 4.51 17.21 18.54
CA SER A 114 4.99 18.59 18.72
C SER A 114 4.49 19.47 17.58
N ARG A 115 3.96 20.64 17.95
CA ARG A 115 3.51 21.67 16.99
C ARG A 115 4.66 22.18 16.13
N GLU A 116 5.84 22.29 16.72
CA GLU A 116 7.07 22.72 16.06
C GLU A 116 7.53 21.68 15.04
N PHE A 117 7.52 20.38 15.41
CA PHE A 117 7.78 19.29 14.47
C PHE A 117 6.77 19.32 13.31
N ALA A 118 5.47 19.40 13.60
CA ALA A 118 4.43 19.42 12.56
C ALA A 118 4.58 20.60 11.59
N SER A 119 4.96 21.77 12.11
CA SER A 119 5.24 22.98 11.31
C SER A 119 6.49 22.80 10.44
N GLY A 120 7.60 22.32 11.02
CA GLY A 120 8.83 22.05 10.28
C GLY A 120 8.65 20.97 9.21
N PHE A 121 7.89 19.92 9.52
CA PHE A 121 7.58 18.81 8.63
C PHE A 121 6.79 19.30 7.43
N ARG A 122 5.72 20.09 7.69
CA ARG A 122 4.93 20.72 6.63
C ARG A 122 5.82 21.56 5.73
N LYS A 123 6.66 22.45 6.30
CA LYS A 123 7.58 23.29 5.50
C LYS A 123 8.53 22.46 4.64
N LEU A 124 9.11 21.40 5.21
CA LEU A 124 10.02 20.49 4.50
C LEU A 124 9.35 19.79 3.32
N VAL A 125 8.14 19.24 3.53
CA VAL A 125 7.35 18.59 2.49
C VAL A 125 6.93 19.59 1.42
N ARG A 126 6.43 20.76 1.83
CA ARG A 126 5.97 21.82 0.94
C ARG A 126 7.06 22.33 0.01
N LYS A 127 8.28 22.51 0.54
CA LYS A 127 9.45 22.89 -0.26
C LYS A 127 9.65 21.95 -1.46
N ARG A 128 9.55 20.63 -1.26
CA ARG A 128 9.66 19.66 -2.36
C ARG A 128 8.44 19.68 -3.28
N GLN A 129 7.25 19.83 -2.73
CA GLN A 129 6.03 19.88 -3.54
C GLN A 129 6.05 21.07 -4.50
N VAL A 130 6.40 22.28 -4.05
CA VAL A 130 6.44 23.48 -4.91
C VAL A 130 7.52 23.41 -6.00
N GLU A 131 8.59 22.62 -5.81
CA GLU A 131 9.60 22.35 -6.85
C GLU A 131 9.07 21.43 -7.97
N VAL A 132 8.13 20.53 -7.65
CA VAL A 132 7.63 19.48 -8.56
C VAL A 132 6.34 19.89 -9.27
N ILE A 133 5.33 20.37 -8.53
CA ILE A 133 3.97 20.56 -9.04
C ILE A 133 3.83 21.53 -10.22
N PRO A 134 4.69 22.55 -10.43
CA PRO A 134 4.59 23.44 -11.59
C PRO A 134 4.76 22.73 -12.93
N ARG A 135 5.57 21.67 -12.97
CA ARG A 135 5.73 20.81 -14.17
C ARG A 135 4.42 20.12 -14.57
N PHE A 136 3.51 20.00 -13.62
CA PHE A 136 2.20 19.37 -13.78
C PHE A 136 1.06 20.37 -13.95
N GLY A 137 1.38 21.67 -14.08
CA GLY A 137 0.44 22.74 -14.37
C GLY A 137 -0.23 23.33 -13.14
N PHE A 138 0.25 23.02 -11.94
CA PHE A 138 -0.19 23.65 -10.69
C PHE A 138 0.66 24.88 -10.36
N GLU A 139 0.10 25.79 -9.57
CA GLU A 139 0.83 26.96 -9.07
C GLU A 139 1.94 26.53 -8.08
N ALA A 140 3.10 27.19 -8.09
CA ALA A 140 4.22 26.91 -7.16
C ALA A 140 3.95 27.50 -5.76
N SER A 141 2.76 27.27 -5.21
CA SER A 141 2.27 27.88 -3.96
C SER A 141 1.55 26.85 -3.08
N GLU A 142 1.17 27.26 -1.88
CA GLU A 142 0.34 26.44 -0.98
C GLU A 142 -1.00 26.09 -1.63
N GLU A 143 -1.63 27.06 -2.29
CA GLU A 143 -2.90 26.91 -3.00
C GLU A 143 -2.76 25.90 -4.16
N GLY A 144 -1.66 25.96 -4.91
CA GLY A 144 -1.38 24.99 -5.97
C GLY A 144 -1.25 23.55 -5.45
N VAL A 145 -0.70 23.37 -4.25
CA VAL A 145 -0.66 22.04 -3.62
C VAL A 145 -2.05 21.60 -3.15
N GLU A 146 -2.88 22.51 -2.63
CA GLU A 146 -4.26 22.17 -2.27
C GLU A 146 -5.10 21.78 -3.49
N ASP A 147 -4.94 22.50 -4.60
CA ASP A 147 -5.57 22.15 -5.87
C ASP A 147 -5.08 20.79 -6.39
N MET A 148 -3.78 20.50 -6.26
CA MET A 148 -3.24 19.16 -6.56
C MET A 148 -3.93 18.08 -5.72
N LEU A 149 -4.00 18.25 -4.39
CA LEU A 149 -4.64 17.28 -3.50
C LEU A 149 -6.13 17.12 -3.79
N ARG A 150 -6.82 18.19 -4.20
CA ARG A 150 -8.23 18.15 -4.61
C ARG A 150 -8.42 17.29 -5.86
N VAL A 151 -7.56 17.43 -6.86
CA VAL A 151 -7.58 16.62 -8.09
C VAL A 151 -7.34 15.14 -7.78
N PHE A 152 -6.47 14.81 -6.81
CA PHE A 152 -6.23 13.40 -6.43
C PHE A 152 -7.45 12.70 -5.82
N LYS A 153 -8.46 13.43 -5.33
CA LYS A 153 -9.71 12.82 -4.83
C LYS A 153 -10.46 12.06 -5.92
N ASP A 154 -10.37 12.52 -7.16
CA ASP A 154 -10.99 11.87 -8.33
C ASP A 154 -10.34 10.50 -8.65
N PHE A 155 -9.19 10.21 -8.03
CA PHE A 155 -8.43 8.97 -8.23
C PHE A 155 -8.43 8.04 -7.01
N HIS A 156 -9.24 8.29 -5.97
CA HIS A 156 -9.25 7.46 -4.76
C HIS A 156 -9.58 5.97 -5.01
N GLY A 157 -10.29 5.64 -6.09
CA GLY A 157 -10.57 4.26 -6.50
C GLY A 157 -9.43 3.58 -7.25
N ASP A 158 -8.46 4.35 -7.78
CA ASP A 158 -7.44 3.81 -8.68
C ASP A 158 -6.34 3.07 -7.89
N PRO A 159 -6.12 1.77 -8.16
CA PRO A 159 -5.17 0.96 -7.40
C PRO A 159 -3.72 1.38 -7.63
N ASP A 160 -3.36 1.85 -8.81
CA ASP A 160 -1.98 2.25 -9.13
C ASP A 160 -1.62 3.56 -8.41
N ILE A 161 -2.55 4.52 -8.42
CA ILE A 161 -2.44 5.78 -7.69
C ILE A 161 -2.33 5.52 -6.19
N TYR A 162 -3.13 4.59 -5.67
CA TYR A 162 -3.09 4.23 -4.26
C TYR A 162 -1.76 3.59 -3.85
N ILE A 163 -1.18 2.70 -4.66
CA ILE A 163 0.12 2.09 -4.36
C ILE A 163 1.20 3.17 -4.20
N ASN A 164 1.23 4.16 -5.09
CA ASN A 164 2.15 5.29 -4.98
C ASN A 164 1.84 6.18 -3.78
N GLU A 165 0.55 6.40 -3.46
CA GLU A 165 0.15 7.14 -2.27
C GLU A 165 0.67 6.47 -0.98
N VAL A 166 0.58 5.15 -0.89
CA VAL A 166 1.16 4.38 0.23
C VAL A 166 2.68 4.53 0.26
N ALA A 167 3.36 4.37 -0.88
CA ALA A 167 4.81 4.53 -0.94
C ALA A 167 5.25 5.94 -0.53
N ILE A 168 4.51 6.99 -0.92
CA ILE A 168 4.76 8.36 -0.50
C ILE A 168 4.56 8.51 1.01
N LYS A 169 3.46 7.97 1.56
CA LYS A 169 3.21 7.99 3.01
C LYS A 169 4.34 7.28 3.75
N GLU A 170 4.77 6.12 3.29
CA GLU A 170 5.90 5.38 3.86
C GLU A 170 7.20 6.19 3.79
N ALA A 171 7.51 6.82 2.65
CA ALA A 171 8.68 7.68 2.50
C ALA A 171 8.64 8.92 3.40
N LEU A 172 7.45 9.42 3.71
CA LEU A 172 7.24 10.55 4.61
C LEU A 172 7.13 10.15 6.10
N CYS A 173 7.02 8.86 6.39
CA CYS A 173 7.01 8.34 7.74
C CYS A 173 8.44 8.17 8.26
N LEU A 174 8.71 8.72 9.44
CA LEU A 174 9.96 8.51 10.19
C LEU A 174 10.06 7.12 10.82
N GLU A 175 8.96 6.36 10.83
CA GLU A 175 8.91 5.03 11.39
C GLU A 175 9.57 4.02 10.45
N VAL A 176 10.90 3.91 10.57
CA VAL A 176 11.61 2.67 10.25
C VAL A 176 11.18 1.64 11.28
N ASP A 177 10.14 0.87 10.96
CA ASP A 177 9.77 -0.38 11.64
C ASP A 177 9.82 -0.35 13.18
N ARG A 178 9.06 0.54 13.81
CA ARG A 178 8.36 0.09 15.02
C ARG A 178 7.09 -0.60 14.55
N LEU A 179 7.25 -1.82 14.02
CA LEU A 179 6.18 -2.82 14.02
C LEU A 179 5.46 -2.63 15.35
N PRO A 180 4.13 -2.42 15.37
CA PRO A 180 3.39 -2.09 16.58
C PRO A 180 3.90 -3.00 17.66
N SER A 181 4.59 -2.39 18.64
CA SER A 181 5.22 -3.13 19.73
C SER A 181 4.18 -4.12 20.22
N LYS A 182 4.57 -5.39 20.42
CA LYS A 182 3.71 -6.55 20.76
C LYS A 182 2.74 -6.34 21.95
N HIS A 183 2.61 -5.13 22.48
CA HIS A 183 1.99 -4.77 23.73
C HIS A 183 0.82 -3.79 23.68
N ASP A 184 0.45 -3.19 22.54
CA ASP A 184 -0.88 -2.57 22.47
C ASP A 184 -1.91 -3.66 22.19
N GLY A 185 -2.34 -4.34 23.26
CA GLY A 185 -3.46 -5.28 23.28
C GLY A 185 -4.82 -4.64 22.98
N CYS A 186 -4.84 -3.52 22.23
CA CYS A 186 -6.05 -2.94 21.70
C CYS A 186 -6.58 -3.88 20.62
N ILE A 187 -7.53 -4.74 21.01
CA ILE A 187 -8.31 -5.53 20.07
C ILE A 187 -9.07 -4.54 19.20
N HIS A 188 -8.58 -4.32 17.97
CA HIS A 188 -9.31 -3.49 17.02
C HIS A 188 -10.66 -4.15 16.72
N ALA A 189 -11.73 -3.35 16.65
CA ALA A 189 -13.01 -3.83 16.19
C ALA A 189 -12.93 -4.22 14.70
N LYS A 190 -13.72 -5.23 14.31
CA LYS A 190 -13.85 -5.61 12.90
C LYS A 190 -14.43 -4.44 12.09
N PRO A 191 -14.01 -4.26 10.82
CA PRO A 191 -14.52 -3.18 9.99
C PRO A 191 -16.05 -3.29 9.84
N ALA A 192 -16.72 -2.21 10.21
CA ALA A 192 -18.17 -2.04 10.13
C ALA A 192 -18.60 -0.99 9.09
N SER A 193 -17.65 -0.27 8.49
CA SER A 193 -17.89 0.72 7.43
C SER A 193 -17.19 0.34 6.13
N LYS A 194 -17.67 0.89 5.02
CA LYS A 194 -17.10 0.73 3.67
C LYS A 194 -15.65 1.19 3.65
N GLU A 195 -15.37 2.37 4.19
CA GLU A 195 -14.05 3.01 4.17
C GLU A 195 -13.01 2.12 4.86
N ARG A 196 -13.38 1.51 6.00
CA ARG A 196 -12.45 0.65 6.75
C ARG A 196 -12.24 -0.70 6.07
N VAL A 197 -13.25 -1.23 5.37
CA VAL A 197 -13.07 -2.40 4.49
C VAL A 197 -12.16 -2.07 3.31
N MET A 198 -12.34 -0.91 2.68
CA MET A 198 -11.46 -0.49 1.59
C MET A 198 -10.03 -0.35 2.09
N GLU A 199 -9.79 0.28 3.24
CA GLU A 199 -8.45 0.39 3.82
C GLU A 199 -7.78 -0.98 4.06
N LEU A 200 -8.55 -1.98 4.54
CA LEU A 200 -8.07 -3.36 4.67
C LEU A 200 -7.66 -3.98 3.34
N LEU A 201 -8.53 -3.89 2.34
CA LEU A 201 -8.30 -4.48 1.01
C LEU A 201 -7.12 -3.80 0.31
N ARG A 202 -7.03 -2.48 0.45
CA ARG A 202 -5.96 -1.65 -0.07
C ARG A 202 -4.61 -2.00 0.55
N LEU A 203 -4.55 -2.19 1.87
CA LEU A 203 -3.32 -2.62 2.55
C LEU A 203 -2.88 -4.02 2.11
N GLN A 204 -3.83 -4.97 1.97
CA GLN A 204 -3.49 -6.28 1.42
C GLN A 204 -3.03 -6.21 -0.04
N LEU A 205 -3.65 -5.35 -0.85
CA LEU A 205 -3.28 -5.16 -2.24
C LEU A 205 -1.83 -4.66 -2.36
N ALA A 206 -1.45 -3.67 -1.54
CA ALA A 206 -0.08 -3.16 -1.49
C ALA A 206 0.92 -4.26 -1.12
N GLU A 207 0.64 -5.04 -0.07
CA GLU A 207 1.53 -6.11 0.38
C GLU A 207 1.65 -7.26 -0.64
N PHE A 208 0.54 -7.67 -1.26
CA PHE A 208 0.59 -8.68 -2.32
C PHE A 208 1.25 -8.16 -3.59
N SER A 209 1.24 -6.84 -3.84
CA SER A 209 1.91 -6.26 -5.02
C SER A 209 3.43 -6.20 -4.91
N LYS A 210 4.01 -6.48 -3.72
CA LYS A 210 5.47 -6.49 -3.53
C LYS A 210 6.15 -7.52 -4.45
N ALA A 211 7.27 -7.13 -5.06
CA ALA A 211 8.01 -7.95 -6.01
C ALA A 211 8.39 -9.34 -5.46
N VAL A 212 8.81 -9.39 -4.18
CA VAL A 212 9.17 -10.66 -3.51
C VAL A 212 7.96 -11.60 -3.40
N PHE A 213 6.77 -11.07 -3.16
CA PHE A 213 5.54 -11.87 -3.11
C PHE A 213 5.18 -12.36 -4.52
N GLN A 214 5.16 -11.45 -5.49
CA GLN A 214 4.82 -11.76 -6.88
C GLN A 214 5.77 -12.81 -7.50
N HIS A 215 7.07 -12.74 -7.22
CA HIS A 215 8.04 -13.75 -7.66
C HIS A 215 7.68 -15.15 -7.13
N LYS A 216 7.41 -15.28 -5.83
CA LYS A 216 7.01 -16.56 -5.22
C LYS A 216 5.68 -17.07 -5.77
N LEU A 217 4.75 -16.18 -6.05
CA LEU A 217 3.48 -16.55 -6.67
C LEU A 217 3.70 -17.10 -8.10
N GLN A 218 4.61 -16.51 -8.87
CA GLN A 218 4.98 -17.02 -10.19
C GLN A 218 5.67 -18.38 -10.11
N GLU A 219 6.55 -18.61 -9.13
CA GLU A 219 7.14 -19.93 -8.88
C GLU A 219 6.06 -21.00 -8.63
N LEU A 220 5.01 -20.67 -7.85
CA LEU A 220 3.87 -21.57 -7.63
C LEU A 220 3.12 -21.85 -8.94
N LYS A 221 2.85 -20.83 -9.76
CA LYS A 221 2.19 -21.01 -11.07
C LYS A 221 3.02 -21.92 -11.98
N TRP A 222 4.34 -21.69 -12.07
CA TRP A 222 5.25 -22.53 -12.85
C TRP A 222 5.32 -23.97 -12.34
N ALA A 223 5.29 -24.17 -11.02
CA ALA A 223 5.25 -25.51 -10.44
C ALA A 223 3.95 -26.24 -10.78
N ALA A 224 2.80 -25.56 -10.64
CA ALA A 224 1.49 -26.11 -10.98
C ALA A 224 1.42 -26.51 -12.46
N ASN A 225 1.84 -25.63 -13.37
CA ASN A 225 1.87 -25.90 -14.82
C ASN A 225 2.71 -27.14 -15.15
N ARG A 226 3.92 -27.23 -14.57
CA ARG A 226 4.79 -28.41 -14.73
C ARG A 226 4.14 -29.70 -14.23
N SER A 227 3.50 -29.67 -13.05
CA SER A 227 2.84 -30.85 -12.48
C SER A 227 1.59 -31.31 -13.23
N SER A 228 0.89 -30.39 -13.89
CA SER A 228 -0.36 -30.70 -14.59
C SER A 228 -0.16 -31.51 -15.87
N GLY A 229 1.08 -31.61 -16.39
CA GLY A 229 1.39 -32.24 -17.68
C GLY A 229 0.74 -31.53 -18.88
N ARG A 230 0.03 -30.42 -18.65
CA ARG A 230 -0.68 -29.67 -19.68
C ARG A 230 0.18 -28.48 -20.11
N LEU A 231 0.79 -28.62 -21.29
CA LEU A 231 1.30 -27.49 -22.06
C LEU A 231 0.08 -26.73 -22.59
N TRP A 232 -0.55 -25.91 -21.74
CA TRP A 232 -1.62 -25.03 -22.18
C TRP A 232 -1.10 -24.18 -23.33
N ARG A 233 -1.86 -24.13 -24.43
CA ARG A 233 -1.43 -23.50 -25.70
C ARG A 233 -1.04 -22.02 -25.52
N ASN A 234 -1.56 -21.37 -24.46
CA ASN A 234 -1.29 -19.98 -24.09
C ASN A 234 -0.61 -19.83 -22.71
N GLY A 235 -0.21 -20.94 -22.06
CA GLY A 235 0.49 -20.92 -20.76
C GLY A 235 -0.37 -20.57 -19.52
N GLU A 236 -1.68 -20.38 -19.68
CA GLU A 236 -2.61 -20.05 -18.59
C GLU A 236 -3.51 -21.23 -18.21
N ASP A 237 -3.78 -21.34 -16.90
CA ASP A 237 -4.69 -22.33 -16.34
C ASP A 237 -6.14 -22.01 -16.73
N PRO A 238 -6.94 -22.98 -17.21
CA PRO A 238 -8.30 -22.75 -17.67
C PRO A 238 -9.25 -22.34 -16.55
N GLU A 239 -8.94 -22.69 -15.30
CA GLU A 239 -9.69 -22.24 -14.12
C GLU A 239 -9.13 -20.93 -13.55
N GLY A 240 -8.23 -20.27 -14.28
CA GLY A 240 -7.65 -19.00 -13.87
C GLY A 240 -6.85 -19.09 -12.58
N TYR A 241 -6.23 -20.23 -12.30
CA TYR A 241 -5.52 -20.52 -11.05
C TYR A 241 -6.40 -20.40 -9.81
N PHE A 242 -7.72 -20.63 -9.91
CA PHE A 242 -8.63 -20.57 -8.78
C PHE A 242 -8.24 -21.54 -7.66
N HIS A 243 -7.57 -22.66 -7.97
CA HIS A 243 -7.08 -23.66 -7.00
C HIS A 243 -5.54 -23.81 -6.97
N LEU A 244 -4.78 -22.71 -7.09
CA LEU A 244 -3.32 -22.75 -7.07
C LEU A 244 -2.74 -23.36 -5.77
N PRO A 245 -2.05 -24.52 -5.82
CA PRO A 245 -1.46 -25.13 -4.63
C PRO A 245 -0.42 -24.22 -3.96
N GLY A 246 -0.42 -24.17 -2.63
CA GLY A 246 0.51 -23.34 -1.84
C GLY A 246 0.19 -21.84 -1.80
N ARG A 247 -0.76 -21.36 -2.60
CA ARG A 247 -1.17 -19.94 -2.60
C ARG A 247 -1.71 -19.52 -1.24
N THR A 248 -2.55 -20.36 -0.62
CA THR A 248 -3.15 -20.07 0.69
C THR A 248 -2.08 -19.85 1.75
N GLU A 249 -1.05 -20.69 1.78
CA GLU A 249 0.06 -20.60 2.73
C GLU A 249 0.92 -19.36 2.48
N LEU A 250 1.15 -19.01 1.20
CA LEU A 250 1.87 -17.81 0.81
C LEU A 250 1.11 -16.54 1.22
N ALA A 251 -0.18 -16.46 0.89
CA ALA A 251 -1.05 -15.33 1.25
C ALA A 251 -1.19 -15.16 2.76
N LEU A 252 -1.32 -16.27 3.50
CA LEU A 252 -1.48 -16.22 4.96
C LEU A 252 -0.27 -15.62 5.67
N ARG A 253 0.95 -15.71 5.12
CA ARG A 253 2.15 -15.07 5.71
C ARG A 253 2.03 -13.54 5.76
N VAL A 254 1.44 -12.96 4.72
CA VAL A 254 1.16 -11.53 4.64
C VAL A 254 -0.03 -11.19 5.53
N GLN A 255 -1.13 -11.94 5.40
CA GLN A 255 -2.36 -11.69 6.16
C GLN A 255 -2.17 -11.81 7.67
N LYS A 256 -1.28 -12.68 8.16
CA LYS A 256 -0.92 -12.76 9.58
C LYS A 256 -0.43 -11.44 10.18
N LYS A 257 0.18 -10.58 9.37
CA LYS A 257 0.65 -9.25 9.79
C LYS A 257 -0.45 -8.19 9.73
N ILE A 258 -1.39 -8.36 8.80
CA ILE A 258 -2.43 -7.36 8.50
C ILE A 258 -3.68 -7.56 9.34
N LEU A 259 -4.22 -8.79 9.35
CA LEU A 259 -5.54 -9.11 9.91
C LEU A 259 -5.74 -8.66 11.37
N PRO A 260 -4.75 -8.82 12.29
CA PRO A 260 -4.92 -8.35 13.67
C PRO A 260 -5.20 -6.85 13.79
N ARG A 261 -4.70 -6.02 12.87
CA ARG A 261 -4.92 -4.57 12.84
C ARG A 261 -6.37 -4.18 12.52
N PHE A 262 -7.19 -5.16 12.11
CA PHE A 262 -8.58 -5.00 11.73
C PHE A 262 -9.51 -5.94 12.52
N GLY A 263 -9.04 -6.44 13.66
CA GLY A 263 -9.87 -7.29 14.54
C GLY A 263 -10.10 -8.71 14.04
N PHE A 264 -9.33 -9.17 13.06
CA PHE A 264 -9.39 -10.54 12.55
C PHE A 264 -8.26 -11.38 13.14
N ALA A 265 -8.55 -12.65 13.41
CA ALA A 265 -7.54 -13.61 13.81
C ALA A 265 -6.49 -13.83 12.71
N ALA A 266 -5.23 -14.03 13.08
CA ALA A 266 -4.13 -14.32 12.16
C ALA A 266 -4.13 -15.79 11.67
N THR A 267 -5.29 -16.31 11.30
CA THR A 267 -5.55 -17.72 10.96
C THR A 267 -6.37 -17.86 9.68
N LYS A 268 -6.55 -19.09 9.17
CA LYS A 268 -7.39 -19.36 7.99
C LYS A 268 -8.86 -19.00 8.27
N GLU A 269 -9.31 -19.20 9.50
CA GLU A 269 -10.65 -18.84 9.98
C GLU A 269 -10.82 -17.32 10.01
N GLY A 270 -9.80 -16.58 10.46
CA GLY A 270 -9.81 -15.11 10.40
C GLY A 270 -9.86 -14.56 8.97
N VAL A 271 -9.20 -15.22 8.01
CA VAL A 271 -9.34 -14.88 6.58
C VAL A 271 -10.76 -15.14 6.08
N LYS A 272 -11.37 -16.27 6.43
CA LYS A 272 -12.78 -16.54 6.06
C LYS A 272 -13.72 -15.49 6.66
N ASP A 273 -13.51 -15.15 7.93
CA ASP A 273 -14.29 -14.12 8.62
C ASP A 273 -14.12 -12.74 7.98
N MET A 274 -12.89 -12.40 7.59
CA MET A 274 -12.59 -11.20 6.81
C MET A 274 -13.34 -11.18 5.47
N VAL A 275 -13.30 -12.27 4.70
CA VAL A 275 -14.01 -12.37 3.42
C VAL A 275 -15.52 -12.18 3.63
N CYS A 276 -16.11 -12.80 4.66
CA CYS A 276 -17.53 -12.60 5.02
C CYS A 276 -17.85 -11.12 5.35
N HIS A 277 -16.94 -10.43 6.04
CA HIS A 277 -17.09 -9.00 6.33
C HIS A 277 -17.00 -8.14 5.06
N CYS A 278 -16.02 -8.38 4.20
CA CYS A 278 -15.89 -7.69 2.91
C CYS A 278 -17.11 -7.92 2.01
N ALA A 279 -17.66 -9.14 2.00
CA ALA A 279 -18.80 -9.52 1.18
C ALA A 279 -20.07 -8.70 1.43
N LYS A 280 -20.23 -8.12 2.63
CA LYS A 280 -21.34 -7.20 2.95
C LYS A 280 -21.33 -5.91 2.12
N PHE A 281 -20.16 -5.55 1.59
CA PHE A 281 -19.94 -4.32 0.82
C PHE A 281 -19.68 -4.60 -0.67
N LEU A 282 -19.81 -5.85 -1.14
CA LEU A 282 -19.60 -6.20 -2.55
C LEU A 282 -20.74 -5.74 -3.50
N SER A 283 -21.71 -4.97 -3.00
CA SER A 283 -22.63 -4.18 -3.84
C SER A 283 -22.01 -2.84 -4.27
N GLU A 284 -20.97 -2.37 -3.57
CA GLU A 284 -20.31 -1.10 -3.82
C GLU A 284 -19.26 -1.27 -4.95
N PRO A 285 -19.35 -0.52 -6.07
CA PRO A 285 -18.46 -0.70 -7.21
C PRO A 285 -16.97 -0.59 -6.85
N GLU A 286 -16.61 0.38 -6.01
CA GLU A 286 -15.24 0.61 -5.59
C GLU A 286 -14.67 -0.54 -4.74
N VAL A 287 -15.53 -1.21 -3.94
CA VAL A 287 -15.11 -2.37 -3.14
C VAL A 287 -14.95 -3.59 -4.04
N VAL A 288 -15.83 -3.77 -5.02
CA VAL A 288 -15.75 -4.85 -6.02
C VAL A 288 -14.45 -4.75 -6.82
N GLU A 289 -14.16 -3.58 -7.38
CA GLU A 289 -12.94 -3.35 -8.17
C GLU A 289 -11.69 -3.64 -7.35
N LEU A 290 -11.62 -3.15 -6.11
CA LEU A 290 -10.48 -3.36 -5.24
C LEU A 290 -10.34 -4.83 -4.80
N PHE A 291 -11.46 -5.50 -4.52
CA PHE A 291 -11.48 -6.92 -4.20
C PHE A 291 -11.00 -7.77 -5.39
N ASP A 292 -11.37 -7.41 -6.61
CA ASP A 292 -10.89 -8.09 -7.83
C ASP A 292 -9.41 -7.84 -8.07
N CYS A 293 -8.94 -6.60 -7.92
CA CYS A 293 -7.53 -6.26 -8.01
C CYS A 293 -6.70 -7.08 -7.00
N LEU A 294 -7.20 -7.23 -5.78
CA LEU A 294 -6.56 -8.03 -4.74
C LEU A 294 -6.43 -9.51 -5.16
N ASN A 295 -7.52 -10.10 -5.65
CA ASN A 295 -7.54 -11.50 -6.08
C ASN A 295 -6.69 -11.72 -7.35
N ALA A 296 -6.64 -10.75 -8.25
CA ALA A 296 -5.73 -10.76 -9.39
C ALA A 296 -4.26 -10.75 -8.94
N LYS A 297 -3.89 -9.98 -7.90
CA LYS A 297 -2.55 -10.04 -7.29
C LYS A 297 -2.28 -11.35 -6.54
N LEU A 298 -3.31 -12.08 -6.14
CA LEU A 298 -3.22 -13.47 -5.69
C LEU A 298 -3.17 -14.47 -6.85
N GLY A 299 -3.14 -13.99 -8.09
CA GLY A 299 -2.91 -14.76 -9.29
C GLY A 299 -4.16 -15.31 -9.95
N MET A 300 -5.36 -14.93 -9.49
CA MET A 300 -6.63 -15.29 -10.12
C MET A 300 -6.82 -14.56 -11.46
N SER A 301 -7.47 -15.21 -12.42
CA SER A 301 -7.98 -14.55 -13.64
C SER A 301 -9.24 -13.70 -13.34
N PRO A 302 -9.67 -12.82 -14.26
CA PRO A 302 -10.91 -12.08 -14.10
C PRO A 302 -12.14 -12.96 -13.84
N ASP A 303 -12.29 -14.06 -14.58
CA ASP A 303 -13.41 -15.00 -14.40
C ASP A 303 -13.36 -15.69 -13.02
N ALA A 304 -12.16 -16.06 -12.58
CA ALA A 304 -11.93 -16.64 -11.25
C ALA A 304 -12.26 -15.63 -10.13
N CYS A 305 -11.94 -14.35 -10.32
CA CYS A 305 -12.36 -13.28 -9.39
C CYS A 305 -13.89 -13.16 -9.31
N GLU A 306 -14.59 -13.18 -10.44
CA GLU A 306 -16.06 -13.12 -10.47
C GLU A 306 -16.68 -14.31 -9.73
N LEU A 307 -16.19 -15.53 -10.00
CA LEU A 307 -16.63 -16.73 -9.28
C LEU A 307 -16.37 -16.60 -7.77
N PHE A 308 -15.21 -16.09 -7.38
CA PHE A 308 -14.88 -15.89 -5.98
C PHE A 308 -15.80 -14.87 -5.29
N ARG A 309 -16.20 -13.78 -5.97
CA ARG A 309 -17.18 -12.83 -5.42
C ARG A 309 -18.53 -13.49 -5.17
N LYS A 310 -19.03 -14.25 -6.14
CA LYS A 310 -20.30 -14.99 -5.99
C LYS A 310 -20.25 -15.92 -4.78
N PHE A 311 -19.14 -16.65 -4.63
CA PHE A 311 -18.89 -17.51 -3.49
C PHE A 311 -18.85 -16.74 -2.16
N ALA A 312 -18.14 -15.61 -2.09
CA ALA A 312 -18.06 -14.77 -0.89
C ALA A 312 -19.43 -14.23 -0.46
N ILE A 313 -20.25 -13.76 -1.41
CA ILE A 313 -21.63 -13.31 -1.14
C ILE A 313 -22.48 -14.47 -0.60
N GLN A 314 -22.35 -15.67 -1.17
CA GLN A 314 -23.06 -16.86 -0.72
C GLN A 314 -22.68 -17.24 0.71
N MET A 315 -21.38 -17.18 1.07
CA MET A 315 -20.91 -17.48 2.43
C MET A 315 -21.59 -16.59 3.48
N THR A 316 -21.73 -15.29 3.20
CA THR A 316 -22.37 -14.35 4.12
C THR A 316 -23.86 -14.66 4.30
N ARG A 317 -24.55 -15.05 3.23
CA ARG A 317 -25.98 -15.46 3.29
C ARG A 317 -26.18 -16.72 4.12
N SER A 318 -25.30 -17.71 4.00
CA SER A 318 -25.39 -18.95 4.79
C SER A 318 -25.18 -18.69 6.27
N ARG A 319 -24.27 -17.79 6.64
CA ARG A 319 -24.02 -17.43 8.05
C ARG A 319 -25.20 -16.73 8.69
N ALA A 320 -25.82 -15.77 7.98
CA ALA A 320 -27.00 -15.05 8.47
C ALA A 320 -28.24 -15.94 8.69
N ARG A 321 -28.25 -17.18 8.19
CA ARG A 321 -29.32 -18.17 8.44
C ARG A 321 -29.05 -19.09 9.62
N ALA A 322 -27.79 -19.15 10.09
CA ALA A 322 -27.38 -20.01 11.19
C ALA A 322 -27.43 -19.29 12.54
N ASP A 323 -27.43 -17.95 12.53
CA ASP A 323 -27.62 -17.07 13.68
C ASP A 323 -29.12 -16.78 13.89
#